data_AF-D1YJW7-F1
#
_entry.id   AF-D1YJW7-F1
#
_cell.length_a   1.000
_cell.length_b   1.000
_cell.length_c   1.000
_cell.angle_alpha   90.00
_cell.angle_beta   90.00
_cell.angle_gamma   90.00
#
_symmetry.space_group_name_H-M   'P 1'
#
loop_
_entity.id
_entity.type
_entity.pdbx_description
1 polymer ?
#
loop_
_entity_poly.entity_id
_entity_poly.type
_entity_poly.pdbx_seq_one_letter_code
_entity_poly.pdbx_strand_id
1 'polypeptide(L)'
;MESIDLPNYYKNNQPLKIKLDPALSPARNAQKYFTRYQKLRNSIKHVNEQIKLANENLDYFESIQTAIDNADPQDIDAISDELINQGYLKEQTHNRRRKKKISEKNLNTFKLNDGKKVLVGKNNYQNDWLTLKKSDKRDYWFHVKNMPGSHVILQDSNPSDEDIKEAAEIAAYFSKGKTSSHVPVDYVQVKRIKKPNGAKPGFVIYTGQNSIEVTPDEQDVLSKKYKKTLNL
;
A
#
# COMPACT_ATOMS: atom_id res chain seq x y z
N MET A 1 -28.96 30.41 37.84
CA MET A 1 -29.21 30.85 36.45
C MET A 1 -28.79 29.73 35.52
N GLU A 2 -29.71 29.14 34.77
CA GLU A 2 -29.46 27.93 33.95
C GLU A 2 -29.05 28.25 32.50
N SER A 3 -29.29 29.48 32.05
CA SER A 3 -28.86 29.98 30.75
C SER A 3 -28.78 31.49 30.72
N ILE A 4 -28.02 32.05 29.79
CA ILE A 4 -27.94 33.49 29.52
C ILE A 4 -27.97 33.74 28.01
N ASP A 5 -28.67 34.79 27.58
CA ASP A 5 -28.65 35.26 26.19
C ASP A 5 -27.62 36.37 26.05
N LEU A 6 -26.66 36.22 25.13
CA LEU A 6 -25.60 37.18 24.86
C LEU A 6 -25.56 37.55 23.38
N PRO A 7 -25.18 38.79 23.01
CA PRO A 7 -25.06 39.17 21.60
C PRO A 7 -23.96 38.35 20.91
N ASN A 8 -24.28 37.73 19.79
CA ASN A 8 -23.31 37.02 18.96
C ASN A 8 -22.61 37.99 17.99
N TYR A 9 -21.41 38.42 18.37
CA TYR A 9 -20.58 39.32 17.56
C TYR A 9 -20.20 38.76 16.18
N TYR A 10 -20.36 37.45 15.94
CA TYR A 10 -20.11 36.81 14.63
C TYR A 10 -21.37 36.66 13.77
N LYS A 11 -22.54 37.04 14.27
CA LYS A 11 -23.83 36.99 13.56
C LYS A 11 -24.67 38.24 13.83
N ASN A 12 -24.17 39.42 13.45
CA ASN A 12 -24.88 40.70 13.55
C ASN A 12 -25.53 40.94 14.93
N ASN A 13 -24.85 40.54 16.01
CA ASN A 13 -25.32 40.64 17.40
C ASN A 13 -26.65 39.92 17.70
N GLN A 14 -27.06 38.96 16.88
CA GLN A 14 -28.22 38.11 17.19
C GLN A 14 -28.02 37.41 18.55
N PRO A 15 -29.06 37.32 19.40
CA PRO A 15 -28.93 36.72 20.72
C PRO A 15 -28.57 35.23 20.61
N LEU A 16 -27.50 34.84 21.28
CA LEU A 16 -27.05 33.46 21.42
C LEU A 16 -27.30 33.00 22.86
N LYS A 17 -28.13 31.97 23.00
CA LYS A 17 -28.43 31.35 24.28
C LYS A 17 -27.31 30.40 24.71
N ILE A 18 -26.62 30.72 25.80
CA ILE A 18 -25.55 29.90 26.39
C ILE A 18 -26.08 29.22 27.64
N LYS A 19 -25.98 27.89 27.69
CA LYS A 19 -26.32 27.12 28.90
C LYS A 19 -25.26 27.33 29.97
N LEU A 20 -25.68 27.55 31.21
CA LEU A 20 -24.80 27.71 32.36
C LEU A 20 -25.06 26.63 33.38
N ASP A 21 -24.01 26.22 34.07
CA ASP A 21 -24.09 25.37 35.25
C ASP A 21 -24.38 26.27 36.47
N PRO A 22 -25.56 26.15 37.12
CA PRO A 22 -25.92 27.03 38.25
C PRO A 22 -24.99 26.89 39.45
N ALA A 23 -24.28 25.77 39.58
CA ALA A 23 -23.34 25.52 40.67
C ALA A 23 -21.99 26.24 40.47
N LEU A 24 -21.75 26.84 39.30
CA LEU A 24 -20.49 27.50 38.96
C LEU A 24 -20.67 29.02 38.81
N SER A 25 -19.65 29.78 39.19
CA SER A 25 -19.62 31.22 38.92
C SER A 25 -19.56 31.51 37.41
N PRO A 26 -19.96 32.71 36.94
CA PRO A 26 -19.90 33.08 35.52
C PRO A 26 -18.51 32.88 34.90
N ALA A 27 -17.44 33.28 35.60
CA ALA A 27 -16.07 33.07 35.16
C ALA A 27 -15.71 31.58 35.05
N ARG A 28 -16.15 30.74 36.00
CA ARG A 28 -15.94 29.28 35.95
C ARG A 28 -16.74 28.61 34.83
N ASN A 29 -17.96 29.09 34.55
CA ASN A 29 -18.73 28.65 33.39
C ASN A 29 -18.01 28.99 32.07
N ALA A 30 -17.50 30.21 31.92
CA ALA A 30 -16.69 30.60 30.77
C ALA A 30 -15.43 29.73 30.63
N GLN A 31 -14.69 29.53 31.73
CA GLN A 31 -13.51 28.66 31.75
C GLN A 31 -13.85 27.21 31.36
N LYS A 32 -14.99 26.66 31.79
CA LYS A 32 -15.47 25.33 31.38
C LYS A 32 -15.64 25.23 29.87
N TYR A 33 -16.19 26.26 29.22
CA TYR A 33 -16.30 26.32 27.76
C TYR A 33 -14.93 26.44 27.07
N PHE A 34 -14.02 27.27 27.60
CA PHE A 34 -12.64 27.36 27.07
C PHE A 34 -11.89 26.04 27.17
N THR A 35 -11.94 25.37 28.33
CA THR A 35 -11.33 24.05 28.52
C THR A 35 -11.94 23.01 27.58
N ARG A 36 -13.28 23.01 27.39
CA ARG A 36 -13.95 22.14 26.42
C ARG A 36 -13.48 22.41 24.99
N TYR A 37 -13.41 23.68 24.60
CA TYR A 37 -12.90 24.08 23.28
C TYR A 37 -11.47 23.58 23.06
N GLN A 38 -10.57 23.82 24.01
CA GLN A 38 -9.18 23.39 23.91
C GLN A 38 -9.06 21.87 23.82
N LYS A 39 -9.85 21.13 24.61
CA LYS A 39 -9.93 19.66 24.52
C LYS A 39 -10.39 19.21 23.13
N LEU A 40 -11.50 19.75 22.62
CA LEU A 40 -12.02 19.39 21.29
C LEU A 40 -11.04 19.74 20.17
N ARG A 41 -10.42 20.93 20.23
CA ARG A 41 -9.40 21.36 19.26
C ARG A 41 -8.22 20.40 19.23
N ASN A 42 -7.72 20.00 20.40
CA ASN A 42 -6.62 19.04 20.49
C ASN A 42 -7.06 17.64 20.03
N SER A 43 -8.29 17.22 20.37
CA SER A 43 -8.86 15.95 19.91
C SER A 43 -8.96 15.87 18.39
N ILE A 44 -9.31 16.94 17.68
CA ILE A 44 -9.38 16.94 16.20
C ILE A 44 -8.04 16.51 15.60
N LYS A 45 -6.92 17.04 16.11
CA LYS A 45 -5.58 16.68 15.63
C LYS A 45 -5.32 15.19 15.80
N HIS A 46 -5.57 14.65 16.99
CA HIS A 46 -5.36 13.23 17.28
C HIS A 46 -6.29 12.32 16.47
N VAL A 47 -7.56 12.69 16.32
CA VAL A 47 -8.52 11.91 15.54
C VAL A 47 -8.10 11.85 14.06
N ASN A 48 -7.68 12.97 13.48
CA ASN A 48 -7.20 12.99 12.09
C ASN A 48 -5.94 12.12 11.90
N GLU A 49 -5.04 12.10 12.88
CA GLU A 49 -3.89 11.21 12.87
C GLU A 49 -4.31 9.73 12.94
N GLN A 50 -5.28 9.39 13.79
CA GLN A 50 -5.81 8.02 13.87
C GLN A 50 -6.54 7.59 12.59
N ILE A 51 -7.32 8.48 11.97
CA ILE A 51 -7.97 8.22 10.68
C ILE A 51 -6.92 7.91 9.60
N LYS A 52 -5.85 8.72 9.55
CA LYS A 52 -4.75 8.49 8.62
C LYS A 52 -4.10 7.11 8.83
N LEU A 53 -3.75 6.78 10.07
CA LEU A 53 -3.15 5.48 10.40
C LEU A 53 -4.09 4.31 10.10
N ALA A 54 -5.39 4.47 10.34
CA ALA A 54 -6.39 3.45 10.03
C ALA A 54 -6.48 3.20 8.52
N ASN A 55 -6.46 4.24 7.70
CA ASN A 55 -6.46 4.11 6.24
C ASN A 55 -5.16 3.45 5.74
N GLU A 56 -3.99 3.86 6.24
CA GLU A 56 -2.71 3.20 5.92
C GLU A 56 -2.68 1.72 6.35
N ASN A 57 -3.40 1.38 7.42
CA ASN A 57 -3.61 -0.01 7.82
C ASN A 57 -4.50 -0.77 6.85
N LEU A 58 -5.62 -0.17 6.44
CA LEU A 58 -6.53 -0.75 5.48
C LEU A 58 -5.83 -1.04 4.14
N ASP A 59 -5.13 -0.06 3.58
CA ASP A 59 -4.40 -0.21 2.30
C ASP A 59 -3.39 -1.37 2.36
N TYR A 60 -2.68 -1.50 3.48
CA TYR A 60 -1.76 -2.61 3.71
C TYR A 60 -2.46 -3.96 3.82
N PHE A 61 -3.59 -4.04 4.53
CA PHE A 61 -4.33 -5.29 4.61
C PHE A 61 -4.96 -5.68 3.29
N GLU A 62 -5.38 -4.72 2.47
CA GLU A 62 -5.81 -5.00 1.09
C GLU A 62 -4.66 -5.54 0.23
N SER A 63 -3.43 -5.05 0.42
CA SER A 63 -2.26 -5.60 -0.29
C SER A 63 -1.93 -7.02 0.16
N ILE A 64 -2.06 -7.31 1.46
CA ILE A 64 -1.93 -8.68 1.99
C ILE A 64 -3.01 -9.60 1.41
N GLN A 65 -4.27 -9.17 1.39
CA GLN A 65 -5.35 -9.97 0.82
C GLN A 65 -5.06 -10.29 -0.65
N THR A 66 -4.65 -9.28 -1.43
CA THR A 66 -4.29 -9.46 -2.83
C THR A 66 -3.10 -10.41 -3.02
N ALA A 67 -2.11 -10.34 -2.14
CA ALA A 67 -0.99 -11.27 -2.16
C ALA A 67 -1.44 -12.71 -1.85
N ILE A 68 -2.37 -12.91 -0.92
CA ILE A 68 -2.95 -14.22 -0.59
C ILE A 68 -3.75 -14.77 -1.78
N ASP A 69 -4.60 -13.94 -2.39
CA ASP A 69 -5.45 -14.35 -3.52
C ASP A 69 -4.63 -14.78 -4.75
N ASN A 70 -3.42 -14.23 -4.90
CA ASN A 70 -2.49 -14.53 -6.00
C ASN A 70 -1.37 -15.53 -5.61
N ALA A 71 -1.34 -16.02 -4.38
CA ALA A 71 -0.26 -16.87 -3.89
C ALA A 71 -0.46 -18.35 -4.28
N ASP A 72 0.63 -19.02 -4.65
CA ASP A 72 0.66 -20.48 -4.67
C ASP A 72 0.72 -21.00 -3.20
N PRO A 73 0.22 -22.21 -2.88
CA PRO A 73 0.19 -22.72 -1.50
C PRO A 73 1.55 -22.69 -0.77
N GLN A 74 2.65 -22.79 -1.51
CA GLN A 74 4.01 -22.77 -0.96
C GLN A 74 4.47 -21.37 -0.52
N ASP A 75 3.82 -20.30 -1.00
CA ASP A 75 4.19 -18.91 -0.72
C ASP A 75 3.49 -18.34 0.52
N ILE A 76 2.44 -19.01 1.02
CA ILE A 76 1.63 -18.59 2.18
C ILE A 76 2.47 -18.46 3.47
N ASP A 77 3.46 -19.33 3.66
CA ASP A 77 4.40 -19.24 4.79
C ASP A 77 5.13 -17.89 4.80
N ALA A 78 5.50 -17.36 3.63
CA ALA A 78 6.22 -16.09 3.54
C ALA A 78 5.33 -14.87 3.83
N ILE A 79 4.04 -14.94 3.50
CA ILE A 79 3.05 -13.91 3.87
C ILE A 79 2.78 -13.97 5.37
N SER A 80 2.69 -15.17 5.94
CA SER A 80 2.55 -15.36 7.39
C SER A 80 3.75 -14.78 8.16
N ASP A 81 4.97 -15.05 7.68
CA ASP A 81 6.20 -14.44 8.22
C ASP A 81 6.15 -12.90 8.15
N GLU A 82 5.58 -12.33 7.08
CA GLU A 82 5.40 -10.87 6.96
C GLU A 82 4.50 -10.33 8.07
N LEU A 83 3.32 -10.95 8.27
CA LEU A 83 2.37 -10.53 9.30
C LEU A 83 2.91 -10.71 10.72
N ILE A 84 3.70 -11.75 10.98
CA ILE A 84 4.40 -11.94 12.27
C ILE A 84 5.40 -10.80 12.49
N ASN A 85 6.20 -10.47 11.47
CA ASN A 85 7.20 -9.40 11.57
C ASN A 85 6.59 -8.00 11.69
N GLN A 86 5.38 -7.78 11.17
CA GLN A 86 4.60 -6.56 11.40
C GLN A 86 3.85 -6.56 12.74
N GLY A 87 3.88 -7.66 13.50
CA GLY A 87 3.25 -7.76 14.81
C GLY A 87 1.75 -8.05 14.80
N TYR A 88 1.18 -8.40 13.64
CA TYR A 88 -0.23 -8.76 13.51
C TYR A 88 -0.51 -10.21 13.92
N LEU A 89 0.49 -11.09 13.75
CA LEU A 89 0.42 -12.50 14.18
C LEU A 89 1.48 -12.79 15.24
N LYS A 90 1.18 -13.73 16.13
CA LYS A 90 2.15 -14.25 17.10
C LYS A 90 2.94 -15.40 16.49
N GLU A 91 4.25 -15.43 16.72
CA GLU A 91 5.09 -16.57 16.38
C GLU A 91 4.67 -17.78 17.23
N GLN A 92 4.31 -18.91 16.60
CA GLN A 92 4.04 -20.13 17.34
C GLN A 92 5.37 -20.70 17.87
N THR A 93 5.41 -20.91 19.18
CA THR A 93 6.62 -21.13 19.99
C THR A 93 7.42 -22.41 19.70
N HIS A 94 7.07 -23.22 18.70
CA HIS A 94 7.62 -24.57 18.56
C HIS A 94 8.67 -24.80 17.49
N ASN A 95 9.03 -23.81 16.67
CA ASN A 95 10.23 -23.90 15.83
C ASN A 95 10.64 -22.50 15.37
N ARG A 96 11.71 -21.95 15.94
CA ARG A 96 12.42 -20.79 15.35
C ARG A 96 12.99 -21.23 14.00
N ARG A 97 12.16 -21.27 12.96
CA ARG A 97 12.61 -21.44 11.59
C ARG A 97 13.51 -20.25 11.29
N ARG A 98 14.77 -20.53 10.99
CA ARG A 98 15.76 -19.52 10.61
C ARG A 98 15.17 -18.72 9.44
N LYS A 99 14.98 -17.40 9.62
CA LYS A 99 14.40 -16.51 8.59
C LYS A 99 15.12 -16.75 7.26
N LYS A 100 14.38 -17.27 6.27
CA LYS A 100 14.94 -17.51 4.94
C LYS A 100 15.29 -16.16 4.31
N LYS A 101 16.53 -16.00 3.87
CA LYS A 101 16.94 -14.79 3.16
C LYS A 101 16.19 -14.73 1.83
N ILE A 102 15.51 -13.62 1.56
CA ILE A 102 14.85 -13.39 0.28
C ILE A 102 15.89 -13.40 -0.83
N SER A 103 15.61 -14.16 -1.87
CA SER A 103 16.45 -14.32 -3.05
C SER A 103 15.59 -14.34 -4.30
N GLU A 104 16.20 -14.20 -5.47
CA GLU A 104 15.50 -14.25 -6.75
C GLU A 104 14.73 -15.56 -6.96
N LYS A 105 15.18 -16.67 -6.34
CA LYS A 105 14.50 -17.97 -6.40
C LYS A 105 13.11 -17.95 -5.77
N ASN A 106 12.80 -16.95 -4.95
CA ASN A 106 11.52 -16.78 -4.28
C ASN A 106 10.53 -15.94 -5.10
N LEU A 107 10.98 -15.30 -6.17
CA LEU A 107 10.16 -14.46 -7.04
C LEU A 107 9.52 -15.30 -8.15
N ASN A 108 8.41 -14.83 -8.69
CA ASN A 108 7.93 -15.31 -9.97
C ASN A 108 8.83 -14.73 -11.07
N THR A 109 9.24 -15.58 -12.02
CA THR A 109 10.07 -15.18 -13.17
C THR A 109 9.30 -15.47 -14.44
N PHE A 110 9.29 -14.50 -15.34
CA PHE A 110 8.69 -14.59 -16.66
C PHE A 110 9.72 -14.24 -17.73
N LYS A 111 9.46 -14.74 -18.94
CA LYS A 111 10.24 -14.42 -20.13
C LYS A 111 9.27 -13.88 -21.17
N LEU A 112 9.48 -12.63 -21.59
CA LEU A 112 8.71 -12.00 -22.66
C LEU A 112 8.95 -12.71 -23.99
N ASN A 113 8.14 -12.38 -25.00
CA ASN A 113 8.28 -12.96 -26.34
C ASN A 113 9.68 -12.72 -26.95
N ASP A 114 10.24 -11.51 -26.75
CA ASP A 114 11.61 -11.15 -27.18
C ASP A 114 12.71 -11.70 -26.24
N GLY A 115 12.32 -12.54 -25.29
CA GLY A 115 13.22 -13.24 -24.39
C GLY A 115 13.74 -12.43 -23.20
N LYS A 116 13.32 -11.17 -23.07
CA LYS A 116 13.64 -10.31 -21.91
C LYS A 116 13.02 -10.87 -20.64
N LYS A 117 13.69 -10.64 -19.52
CA LYS A 117 13.33 -11.23 -18.23
C LYS A 117 12.47 -10.27 -17.41
N VAL A 118 11.38 -10.79 -16.87
CA VAL A 118 10.50 -10.08 -15.95
C VAL A 118 10.48 -10.80 -14.60
N LEU A 119 10.62 -10.03 -13.53
CA LEU A 119 10.57 -10.50 -12.14
C LEU A 119 9.34 -9.93 -11.44
N VAL A 120 8.65 -10.76 -10.67
CA VAL A 120 7.41 -10.39 -9.97
C VAL A 120 7.52 -10.79 -8.51
N GLY A 121 7.33 -9.83 -7.60
CA GLY A 121 7.25 -10.10 -6.17
C GLY A 121 5.92 -10.73 -5.77
N LYS A 122 5.95 -11.70 -4.86
CA LYS A 122 4.74 -12.43 -4.43
C LYS A 122 4.14 -11.91 -3.12
N ASN A 123 4.87 -11.08 -2.40
CA ASN A 123 4.43 -10.42 -1.17
C ASN A 123 5.18 -9.09 -1.00
N ASN A 124 4.82 -8.32 0.02
CA ASN A 124 5.34 -6.95 0.16
C ASN A 124 6.83 -6.92 0.51
N TYR A 125 7.36 -7.89 1.27
CA TYR A 125 8.80 -8.00 1.52
C TYR A 125 9.59 -8.35 0.27
N GLN A 126 9.05 -9.21 -0.58
CA GLN A 126 9.66 -9.51 -1.88
C GLN A 126 9.58 -8.30 -2.81
N ASN A 127 8.47 -7.56 -2.82
CA ASN A 127 8.31 -6.31 -3.57
C ASN A 127 9.38 -5.29 -3.18
N ASP A 128 9.58 -5.06 -1.88
CA ASP A 128 10.62 -4.18 -1.36
C ASP A 128 12.02 -4.64 -1.79
N TRP A 129 12.32 -5.93 -1.60
CA TRP A 129 13.63 -6.48 -1.93
C TRP A 129 13.92 -6.39 -3.44
N LEU A 130 12.93 -6.76 -4.26
CA LEU A 130 13.00 -6.70 -5.71
C LEU A 130 13.30 -5.26 -6.15
N THR A 131 12.48 -4.31 -5.72
CA THR A 131 12.52 -2.93 -6.19
C THR A 131 13.70 -2.14 -5.66
N LEU A 132 14.04 -2.30 -4.38
CA LEU A 132 14.99 -1.42 -3.69
C LEU A 132 16.41 -2.01 -3.58
N LYS A 133 16.57 -3.32 -3.79
CA LYS A 133 17.86 -4.01 -3.60
C LYS A 133 18.32 -4.81 -4.81
N LYS A 134 17.41 -5.49 -5.52
CA LYS A 134 17.79 -6.43 -6.59
C LYS A 134 17.92 -5.77 -7.95
N SER A 135 16.98 -4.90 -8.32
CA SER A 135 16.90 -4.34 -9.67
C SER A 135 17.99 -3.32 -9.98
N ASP A 136 18.40 -3.25 -11.25
CA ASP A 136 19.23 -2.15 -11.73
C ASP A 136 18.39 -0.87 -11.74
N LYS A 137 19.03 0.27 -11.52
CA LYS A 137 18.37 1.59 -11.51
C LYS A 137 17.74 1.96 -12.87
N ARG A 138 18.23 1.36 -13.96
CA ARG A 138 17.76 1.57 -15.33
C ARG A 138 16.60 0.66 -15.70
N ASP A 139 16.39 -0.43 -14.98
CA ASP A 139 15.26 -1.35 -15.18
C ASP A 139 13.93 -0.60 -15.01
N TYR A 140 12.87 -1.12 -15.62
CA TYR A 140 11.52 -0.57 -15.52
C TYR A 140 10.69 -1.30 -14.48
N TRP A 141 10.06 -0.53 -13.59
CA TRP A 141 9.12 -0.97 -12.59
C TRP A 141 7.69 -0.71 -13.05
N PHE A 142 6.80 -1.65 -12.77
CA PHE A 142 5.39 -1.63 -13.12
C PHE A 142 4.54 -1.98 -11.89
N HIS A 143 3.39 -1.32 -11.78
CA HIS A 143 2.37 -1.62 -10.77
C HIS A 143 1.02 -1.05 -11.19
N VAL A 144 -0.06 -1.71 -10.80
CA VAL A 144 -1.41 -1.22 -11.07
C VAL A 144 -1.67 0.12 -10.37
N LYS A 145 -2.40 1.01 -11.04
CA LYS A 145 -2.69 2.34 -10.52
C LYS A 145 -3.81 2.29 -9.49
N ASN A 146 -3.60 2.92 -8.32
CA ASN A 146 -4.60 3.07 -7.25
C ASN A 146 -5.25 1.76 -6.74
N MET A 147 -4.58 0.63 -6.94
CA MET A 147 -5.06 -0.68 -6.50
C MET A 147 -3.88 -1.50 -5.96
N PRO A 148 -4.10 -2.47 -5.06
CA PRO A 148 -3.05 -3.37 -4.61
C PRO A 148 -2.64 -4.34 -5.73
N GLY A 149 -1.33 -4.59 -5.82
CA GLY A 149 -0.77 -5.59 -6.72
C GLY A 149 0.71 -5.84 -6.45
N SER A 150 1.27 -6.78 -7.21
CA SER A 150 2.69 -7.09 -7.16
C SER A 150 3.54 -6.00 -7.80
N HIS A 151 4.76 -5.84 -7.29
CA HIS A 151 5.78 -5.09 -8.02
C HIS A 151 6.35 -5.97 -9.12
N VAL A 152 6.35 -5.44 -10.34
CA VAL A 152 6.88 -6.12 -11.53
C VAL A 152 8.07 -5.34 -12.06
N ILE A 153 9.16 -6.03 -12.36
CA ILE A 153 10.39 -5.44 -12.92
C ILE A 153 10.69 -6.09 -14.26
N LEU A 154 10.73 -5.27 -15.32
CA LEU A 154 11.33 -5.63 -16.59
C LEU A 154 12.82 -5.28 -16.55
N GLN A 155 13.66 -6.31 -16.70
CA GLN A 155 15.12 -6.15 -16.70
C GLN A 155 15.62 -5.64 -18.05
N ASP A 156 15.30 -4.39 -18.36
CA ASP A 156 15.73 -3.69 -19.56
C ASP A 156 15.82 -2.18 -19.29
N SER A 157 16.83 -1.55 -19.88
CA SER A 157 17.04 -0.11 -19.84
C SER A 157 16.32 0.66 -20.95
N ASN A 158 15.95 -0.01 -22.05
CA ASN A 158 15.29 0.60 -23.20
C ASN A 158 14.25 -0.35 -23.82
N PRO A 159 13.15 -0.65 -23.09
CA PRO A 159 12.11 -1.55 -23.56
C PRO A 159 11.35 -0.96 -24.75
N SER A 160 10.90 -1.83 -25.65
CA SER A 160 9.95 -1.47 -26.69
C SER A 160 8.53 -1.31 -26.11
N ASP A 161 7.62 -0.73 -26.89
CA ASP A 161 6.22 -0.59 -26.49
C ASP A 161 5.55 -1.96 -26.24
N GLU A 162 5.94 -3.00 -27.00
CA GLU A 162 5.42 -4.35 -26.78
C GLU A 162 5.95 -4.94 -25.47
N ASP A 163 7.24 -4.73 -25.14
CA ASP A 163 7.80 -5.21 -23.86
C ASP A 163 7.09 -4.55 -22.66
N ILE A 164 6.79 -3.25 -22.79
CA ILE A 164 6.04 -2.48 -21.77
C ILE A 164 4.64 -3.06 -21.62
N LYS A 165 3.95 -3.35 -22.73
CA LYS A 165 2.60 -3.92 -22.72
C LYS A 165 2.59 -5.31 -22.08
N GLU A 166 3.47 -6.22 -22.48
CA GLU A 166 3.55 -7.57 -21.90
C GLU A 166 3.88 -7.52 -20.40
N ALA A 167 4.81 -6.66 -19.98
CA ALA A 167 5.14 -6.48 -18.56
C ALA A 167 3.98 -5.87 -17.75
N ALA A 168 3.21 -4.96 -18.37
CA ALA A 168 2.02 -4.39 -17.76
C ALA A 168 0.90 -5.41 -17.62
N GLU A 169 0.68 -6.28 -18.60
CA GLU A 169 -0.30 -7.40 -18.52
C GLU A 169 0.04 -8.35 -17.36
N ILE A 170 1.33 -8.66 -17.17
CA ILE A 170 1.81 -9.43 -16.01
C ILE A 170 1.49 -8.69 -14.70
N ALA A 171 1.73 -7.37 -14.63
CA ALA A 171 1.43 -6.59 -13.44
C ALA A 171 -0.07 -6.53 -13.12
N ALA A 172 -0.91 -6.39 -14.14
CA ALA A 172 -2.37 -6.43 -14.01
C ALA A 172 -2.85 -7.81 -13.53
N TYR A 173 -2.26 -8.90 -14.05
CA TYR A 173 -2.60 -10.26 -13.65
C TYR A 173 -2.29 -10.54 -12.17
N PHE A 174 -1.16 -10.06 -11.64
CA PHE A 174 -0.80 -10.21 -10.21
C PHE A 174 -1.32 -9.07 -9.34
N SER A 175 -2.56 -8.65 -9.57
CA SER A 175 -3.19 -7.55 -8.84
C SER A 175 -4.65 -7.86 -8.49
N LYS A 176 -5.29 -6.96 -7.75
CA LYS A 176 -6.74 -6.99 -7.53
C LYS A 176 -7.54 -6.85 -8.84
N GLY A 177 -6.93 -6.30 -9.89
CA GLY A 177 -7.49 -6.15 -11.23
C GLY A 177 -7.40 -7.38 -12.13
N LYS A 178 -6.94 -8.56 -11.63
CA LYS A 178 -6.70 -9.78 -12.43
C LYS A 178 -7.83 -10.15 -13.40
N THR A 179 -9.09 -9.92 -13.04
CA THR A 179 -10.27 -10.29 -13.84
C THR A 179 -10.94 -9.10 -14.53
N SER A 180 -10.37 -7.90 -14.42
CA SER A 180 -10.91 -6.67 -15.01
C SER A 180 -10.41 -6.48 -16.44
N SER A 181 -11.26 -5.93 -17.28
CA SER A 181 -10.83 -5.36 -18.58
C SER A 181 -10.40 -3.90 -18.35
N HIS A 182 -9.36 -3.45 -19.06
CA HIS A 182 -8.82 -2.08 -18.96
C HIS A 182 -8.23 -1.74 -17.57
N VAL A 183 -7.24 -2.51 -17.14
CA VAL A 183 -6.49 -2.24 -15.91
C VAL A 183 -5.41 -1.19 -16.18
N PRO A 184 -5.45 -0.02 -15.51
CA PRO A 184 -4.40 0.98 -15.64
C PRO A 184 -3.15 0.53 -14.88
N VAL A 185 -2.02 0.52 -15.57
CA VAL A 185 -0.70 0.14 -15.03
C VAL A 185 0.26 1.31 -15.19
N ASP A 186 0.83 1.74 -14.07
CA ASP A 186 1.87 2.75 -14.05
C ASP A 186 3.24 2.08 -14.25
N TYR A 187 4.11 2.71 -15.03
CA TYR A 187 5.47 2.25 -15.24
C TYR A 187 6.48 3.39 -15.22
N VAL A 188 7.65 3.09 -14.63
CA VAL A 188 8.73 4.07 -14.46
C VAL A 188 10.05 3.37 -14.19
N GLN A 189 11.18 4.00 -14.50
CA GLN A 189 12.49 3.47 -14.14
C GLN A 189 12.67 3.34 -12.62
N VAL A 190 13.29 2.24 -12.17
CA VAL A 190 13.54 1.91 -10.77
C VAL A 190 14.23 3.05 -10.01
N LYS A 191 15.13 3.80 -10.66
CA LYS A 191 15.81 4.97 -10.04
C LYS A 191 14.88 6.05 -9.49
N ARG A 192 13.63 6.10 -9.97
CA ARG A 192 12.61 7.07 -9.53
C ARG A 192 11.76 6.56 -8.36
N ILE A 193 11.88 5.28 -8.00
CA ILE A 193 11.18 4.70 -6.87
C ILE A 193 11.90 5.04 -5.56
N LYS A 194 11.13 5.46 -4.56
CA LYS A 194 11.64 5.69 -3.19
C LYS A 194 10.71 5.05 -2.17
N LYS A 195 11.28 4.63 -1.05
CA LYS A 195 10.53 4.17 0.11
C LYS A 195 10.62 5.21 1.23
N PRO A 196 9.51 5.81 1.69
CA PRO A 196 9.54 6.69 2.85
C PRO A 196 9.96 5.95 4.12
N ASN A 197 10.68 6.65 4.99
CA ASN A 197 11.12 6.08 6.27
C ASN A 197 9.92 5.72 7.15
N GLY A 198 9.92 4.50 7.69
CA GLY A 198 8.82 4.00 8.52
C GLY A 198 7.58 3.56 7.74
N ALA A 199 7.58 3.67 6.40
CA ALA A 199 6.49 3.15 5.59
C ALA A 199 6.42 1.63 5.67
N LYS A 200 5.20 1.13 5.54
CA LYS A 200 4.91 -0.30 5.56
C LYS A 200 5.63 -1.06 4.44
N PRO A 201 5.80 -2.38 4.58
CA PRO A 201 6.32 -3.23 3.51
C PRO A 201 5.56 -3.01 2.20
N GLY A 202 6.26 -3.05 1.06
CA GLY A 202 5.67 -2.88 -0.27
C GLY A 202 5.30 -1.43 -0.63
N PHE A 203 5.10 -0.55 0.36
CA PHE A 203 4.78 0.85 0.09
C PHE A 203 5.97 1.60 -0.52
N VAL A 204 5.73 2.20 -1.67
CA VAL A 204 6.69 3.03 -2.40
C VAL A 204 6.03 4.27 -2.96
N ILE A 205 6.83 5.31 -3.20
CA ILE A 205 6.42 6.55 -3.87
C ILE A 205 7.26 6.74 -5.14
N TYR A 206 6.65 7.34 -6.14
CA TYR A 206 7.27 7.62 -7.43
C TYR A 206 6.60 8.81 -8.11
N THR A 207 7.29 9.40 -9.08
CA THR A 207 6.82 10.56 -9.85
C THR A 207 7.33 10.49 -11.28
N GLY A 208 6.59 11.07 -12.22
CA GLY A 208 6.98 11.10 -13.64
C GLY A 208 6.87 9.71 -14.28
N GLN A 209 5.91 8.93 -13.83
CA GLN A 209 5.50 7.68 -14.44
C GLN A 209 4.70 7.94 -15.72
N ASN A 210 4.70 6.93 -16.58
CA ASN A 210 3.72 6.80 -17.65
C ASN A 210 2.66 5.78 -17.22
N SER A 211 1.51 5.78 -17.88
CA SER A 211 0.44 4.82 -17.64
C SER A 211 0.02 4.17 -18.95
N ILE A 212 -0.29 2.88 -18.92
CA ILE A 212 -0.88 2.13 -20.02
C ILE A 212 -2.08 1.33 -19.49
N GLU A 213 -3.13 1.20 -20.29
CA GLU A 213 -4.27 0.33 -19.98
C GLU A 213 -4.10 -1.01 -20.69
N VAL A 214 -4.26 -2.10 -19.95
CA VAL A 214 -4.10 -3.46 -20.45
C VAL A 214 -5.24 -4.35 -19.98
N THR A 215 -5.48 -5.45 -20.68
CA THR A 215 -6.38 -6.50 -20.22
C THR A 215 -5.55 -7.76 -20.02
N PRO A 216 -5.39 -8.25 -18.78
CA PRO A 216 -4.60 -9.44 -18.52
C PRO A 216 -5.30 -10.69 -19.09
N ASP A 217 -4.62 -11.43 -19.96
CA ASP A 217 -5.03 -12.77 -20.37
C ASP A 217 -4.26 -13.81 -19.55
N GLU A 218 -4.99 -14.62 -18.78
CA GLU A 218 -4.39 -15.61 -17.88
C GLU A 218 -3.56 -16.66 -18.62
N GLN A 219 -4.03 -17.14 -19.77
CA GLN A 219 -3.34 -18.19 -20.52
C GLN A 219 -2.03 -17.65 -21.09
N ASP A 220 -2.08 -16.46 -21.69
CA ASP A 220 -0.95 -15.78 -22.27
C ASP A 220 0.12 -15.43 -21.21
N VAL A 221 -0.29 -14.85 -20.08
CA VAL A 221 0.63 -14.53 -18.97
C VAL A 221 1.28 -15.79 -18.41
N LEU A 222 0.51 -16.84 -18.14
CA LEU A 222 1.06 -18.08 -17.56
C LEU A 222 1.94 -18.86 -18.54
N SER A 223 1.72 -18.74 -19.85
CA SER A 223 2.59 -19.34 -20.87
C SER A 223 4.03 -18.79 -20.80
N LYS A 224 4.18 -17.52 -20.41
CA LYS A 224 5.47 -16.83 -20.23
C LYS A 224 6.16 -17.16 -18.90
N LYS A 225 5.49 -17.85 -17.97
CA LYS A 225 6.05 -18.18 -16.65
C LYS A 225 7.19 -19.17 -16.81
N TYR A 226 8.38 -18.79 -16.35
CA TYR A 226 9.54 -19.67 -16.36
C TYR A 226 9.31 -20.83 -15.38
N LYS A 227 9.03 -22.02 -15.91
CA LYS A 227 8.98 -23.25 -15.12
C LYS A 227 10.41 -23.76 -14.94
N LYS A 228 10.90 -23.68 -13.71
CA LYS A 228 12.17 -24.30 -13.35
C LYS A 228 11.99 -25.82 -13.50
N THR A 229 12.61 -26.43 -14.50
CA THR A 229 12.68 -27.88 -14.58
C THR A 229 13.30 -28.38 -13.27
N LEU A 230 12.53 -29.11 -12.48
CA LEU A 230 13.06 -29.89 -11.38
C LEU A 230 13.94 -30.95 -12.05
N ASN A 231 15.25 -30.72 -12.06
CA ASN A 231 16.18 -31.83 -12.27
C ASN A 231 15.98 -32.76 -11.08
N LEU A 232 15.31 -33.90 -11.35
CA LEU A 232 15.28 -35.07 -10.48
C LEU A 232 16.69 -35.63 -10.32
#